data_AF-A0A417T2E6-F1
#
_entry.id   AF-A0A417T2E6-F1
#
_cell.length_a   1.000
_cell.length_b   1.000
_cell.length_c   1.000
_cell.angle_alpha   90.00
_cell.angle_beta   90.00
_cell.angle_gamma   90.00
#
_symmetry.space_group_name_H-M   'P 1'
#
loop_
_entity.id
_entity.type
_entity.pdbx_description
1 polymer ?
#
loop_
_entity_poly.entity_id
_entity_poly.type
_entity_poly.pdbx_seq_one_letter_code
_entity_poly.pdbx_strand_id
1 'polypeptide(L)' 'MLNRKTKKKLDSLINEMNVNLENNYKDLAHDALKELDRQVTEMAASGELKGKYYERYRNLVDDTKRRLANYHH' A
#
# COMPACT_ATOMS: atom_id res chain seq x y z
N MET A 1 -17.01 1.54 -9.88
CA MET A 1 -15.86 0.67 -10.25
C MET A 1 -14.58 1.44 -10.00
N LEU A 2 -13.48 0.76 -9.66
CA LEU A 2 -12.18 1.41 -9.51
C LEU A 2 -11.57 1.71 -10.89
N ASN A 3 -11.02 2.91 -11.07
CA ASN A 3 -10.33 3.28 -12.29
C ASN A 3 -9.13 2.34 -12.54
N ARG A 4 -8.99 1.84 -13.77
CA ARG A 4 -7.92 0.92 -14.17
C ARG A 4 -6.51 1.51 -13.93
N LYS A 5 -6.33 2.82 -14.14
CA LYS A 5 -5.05 3.50 -13.89
C LYS A 5 -4.72 3.50 -12.39
N THR A 6 -5.68 3.91 -11.57
CA THR A 6 -5.59 3.92 -10.10
C THR A 6 -5.28 2.52 -9.56
N LYS A 7 -6.03 1.52 -10.03
CA LYS A 7 -5.81 0.11 -9.69
C LYS A 7 -4.38 -0.34 -10.04
N LYS A 8 -3.93 -0.11 -11.28
CA LYS A 8 -2.60 -0.52 -11.74
C LYS A 8 -1.49 0.14 -10.91
N LYS A 9 -1.65 1.42 -10.54
CA LYS A 9 -0.68 2.14 -9.71
C LYS A 9 -0.58 1.52 -8.31
N LEU A 10 -1.72 1.30 -7.65
CA LEU A 10 -1.76 0.68 -6.32
C LEU A 10 -1.23 -0.76 -6.33
N ASP A 11 -1.62 -1.56 -7.33
CA ASP A 11 -1.15 -2.95 -7.47
C ASP A 11 0.38 -3.00 -7.70
N SER A 12 0.96 -2.03 -8.43
CA SER A 12 2.41 -1.93 -8.63
C SER A 12 3.16 -1.66 -7.31
N LEU A 13 2.67 -0.73 -6.50
CA LEU A 13 3.27 -0.40 -5.20
C LEU A 13 3.19 -1.58 -4.23
N ILE A 14 2.06 -2.29 -4.22
CA ILE A 14 1.89 -3.52 -3.43
C ILE A 14 2.88 -4.60 -3.88
N ASN A 15 3.04 -4.78 -5.19
CA ASN A 15 3.98 -5.77 -5.72
C ASN A 15 5.43 -5.44 -5.33
N GLU A 16 5.85 -4.18 -5.48
CA GLU A 16 7.18 -3.73 -5.07
C GLU A 16 7.43 -3.96 -3.58
N MET A 17 6.48 -3.58 -2.74
CA MET A 17 6.54 -3.82 -1.30
C MET A 17 6.68 -5.31 -0.95
N ASN A 18 5.90 -6.17 -1.61
CA ASN A 18 5.98 -7.62 -1.39
C ASN A 18 7.33 -8.20 -1.83
N VAL A 19 7.85 -7.79 -3.00
CA VAL A 19 9.18 -8.22 -3.46
C VAL A 19 10.25 -7.77 -2.47
N ASN A 20 10.16 -6.54 -1.94
CA ASN A 20 11.11 -6.06 -0.94
C ASN A 20 11.03 -6.88 0.36
N LEU A 21 9.83 -7.23 0.83
CA LEU A 21 9.63 -8.10 1.99
C LEU A 21 10.19 -9.51 1.76
N GLU A 22 9.92 -10.11 0.60
CA GLU A 22 10.42 -11.45 0.23
C GLU A 22 11.95 -11.51 0.16
N ASN A 23 12.60 -10.41 -0.21
CA ASN A 23 14.06 -10.29 -0.26
C ASN A 23 14.68 -9.75 1.04
N ASN A 24 13.90 -9.60 2.12
CA ASN A 24 14.35 -9.05 3.41
C ASN A 24 14.87 -7.60 3.34
N TYR A 25 14.51 -6.83 2.31
CA TYR A 25 14.86 -5.42 2.20
C TYR A 25 13.89 -4.55 3.02
N LYS A 26 14.05 -4.56 4.35
CA LYS A 26 13.14 -3.88 5.29
C LYS A 26 12.98 -2.39 5.00
N ASP A 27 14.06 -1.67 4.75
CA ASP A 27 14.01 -0.23 4.49
C ASP A 27 13.24 0.08 3.20
N LEU A 28 13.51 -0.68 2.13
CA LEU A 28 12.79 -0.55 0.86
C LEU A 28 11.31 -0.95 0.99
N ALA A 29 10.99 -1.96 1.81
CA ALA A 29 9.61 -2.33 2.11
C ALA A 29 8.89 -1.22 2.90
N HIS A 30 9.57 -0.59 3.86
CA HIS A 30 9.04 0.55 4.60
C HIS A 30 8.77 1.76 3.71
N ASP A 31 9.67 2.07 2.78
CA ASP A 31 9.50 3.20 1.87
C ASP A 31 8.39 2.95 0.84
N ALA A 32 8.31 1.73 0.30
CA ALA A 32 7.19 1.33 -0.56
C ALA A 32 5.84 1.42 0.18
N LEU A 33 5.80 1.02 1.46
CA LEU A 33 4.60 1.14 2.28
C LEU A 33 4.21 2.60 2.58
N LYS A 34 5.18 3.48 2.85
CA LYS A 34 4.92 4.92 3.02
C LYS A 34 4.33 5.52 1.75
N GLU A 35 4.88 5.18 0.58
CA GLU A 35 4.36 5.67 -0.69
C GLU A 35 2.97 5.12 -0.98
N LEU A 36 2.70 3.84 -0.67
CA LEU A 36 1.35 3.26 -0.78
C LEU A 36 0.35 3.99 0.12
N ASP A 37 0.69 4.26 1.38
CA ASP A 37 -0.17 4.99 2.33
C ASP A 37 -0.47 6.42 1.85
N ARG A 38 0.56 7.12 1.35
CA ARG A 38 0.42 8.45 0.77
C ARG A 38 -0.52 8.44 -0.42
N GLN A 39 -0.31 7.54 -1.38
CA GLN A 39 -1.14 7.43 -2.59
C GLN A 39 -2.59 7.08 -2.26
N VAL A 40 -2.82 6.14 -1.34
CA VAL A 40 -4.19 5.79 -0.89
C VAL A 40 -4.88 7.01 -0.28
N THR A 41 -4.17 7.80 0.52
CA THR A 41 -4.71 9.01 1.16
C THR A 41 -4.98 10.12 0.14
N GLU A 42 -4.05 10.40 -0.77
CA GLU A 42 -4.19 11.40 -1.83
C GLU A 42 -5.36 11.05 -2.78
N MET A 43 -5.45 9.78 -3.22
CA MET A 43 -6.53 9.32 -4.09
C MET A 43 -7.89 9.30 -3.38
N ALA A 44 -7.92 9.08 -2.08
CA ALA A 44 -9.15 9.20 -1.30
C ALA A 44 -9.60 10.66 -1.21
N ALA A 45 -8.68 11.58 -0.95
CA ALA A 45 -8.93 13.01 -0.90
C ALA A 45 -9.36 13.59 -2.26
N SER A 46 -8.73 13.15 -3.37
CA SER A 46 -9.14 13.53 -4.73
C SER A 46 -10.46 12.90 -5.17
N GLY A 47 -10.87 11.84 -4.47
CA GLY A 47 -12.09 11.08 -4.75
C GLY A 47 -11.95 10.02 -5.84
N GLU A 48 -10.73 9.74 -6.30
CA GLU A 48 -10.41 8.62 -7.18
C GLU A 48 -10.57 7.25 -6.49
N LEU A 49 -10.47 7.22 -5.16
CA LEU A 49 -10.59 6.03 -4.34
C LEU A 49 -11.65 6.23 -3.25
N LYS A 50 -12.76 5.48 -3.30
CA LYS A 50 -13.89 5.62 -2.35
C LYS A 50 -14.54 4.29 -1.99
N GLY A 51 -15.32 4.32 -0.91
CA GLY A 51 -16.13 3.21 -0.43
C GLY A 51 -15.29 1.94 -0.20
N LYS A 52 -15.83 0.79 -0.60
CA LYS A 52 -15.18 -0.52 -0.40
C LYS A 52 -13.76 -0.64 -0.95
N TYR A 53 -13.40 0.14 -1.98
CA TYR A 53 -12.04 0.09 -2.53
C TYR A 53 -11.06 0.83 -1.61
N TYR A 54 -11.44 2.01 -1.11
CA TYR A 54 -10.66 2.74 -0.12
C TYR A 54 -10.43 1.87 1.12
N GLU A 55 -11.51 1.32 1.70
CA GLU A 55 -11.43 0.46 2.88
C GLU A 55 -10.48 -0.73 2.66
N ARG A 56 -10.55 -1.38 1.50
CA ARG A 56 -9.66 -2.49 1.17
C ARG A 56 -8.19 -2.08 1.17
N TYR A 57 -7.82 -1.01 0.48
CA TYR A 57 -6.42 -0.58 0.43
C TYR A 57 -5.94 -0.01 1.77
N ARG A 58 -6.83 0.66 2.52
CA ARG A 58 -6.52 1.15 3.86
C ARG A 58 -6.24 0.01 4.83
N ASN A 59 -7.09 -1.03 4.83
CA ASN A 59 -6.87 -2.23 5.64
C ASN A 59 -5.54 -2.91 5.29
N LEU A 60 -5.20 -3.00 4.00
CA LEU A 60 -3.92 -3.57 3.56
C LEU A 60 -2.72 -2.75 4.09
N VAL A 61 -2.79 -1.42 4.00
CA VAL A 61 -1.75 -0.53 4.55
C VAL A 61 -1.61 -0.74 6.05
N ASP A 62 -2.71 -0.71 6.79
CA ASP A 62 -2.70 -0.82 8.25
C ASP A 62 -2.23 -2.22 8.72
N ASP A 63 -2.65 -3.28 8.04
CA ASP A 63 -2.16 -4.64 8.31
C ASP A 63 -0.67 -4.78 8.02
N THR A 64 -0.18 -4.20 6.93
CA THR A 64 1.24 -4.25 6.58
C THR A 64 2.08 -3.45 7.59
N LYS A 65 1.60 -2.27 8.03
CA LYS A 65 2.25 -1.50 9.10
C LYS A 65 2.39 -2.31 10.38
N ARG A 66 1.35 -3.05 10.79
CA ARG A 66 1.41 -3.93 11.97
C ARG A 66 2.40 -5.08 11.78
N ARG A 67 2.44 -5.69 10.60
CA ARG A 67 3.40 -6.78 10.28
C ARG A 67 4.84 -6.28 10.35
N LEU A 68 5.13 -5.13 9.75
CA LEU A 68 6.46 -4.52 9.77
C LEU A 68 6.87 -4.02 11.16
N ALA A 69 5.94 -3.47 11.94
CA ALA A 69 6.21 -3.04 13.32
C ALA A 69 6.64 -4.20 14.24
N ASN A 70 6.08 -5.40 14.01
CA ASN A 70 6.43 -6.62 14.75
C ASN A 70 7.57 -7.42 14.07
N TYR A 71 8.18 -6.90 13.01
CA TYR A 71 9.18 -7.62 12.24
C TYR A 71 10.58 -7.49 12.89
N HIS A 72 10.75 -8.15 14.04
CA HIS A 72 12.05 -8.34 14.67
C HIS A 72 12.84 -9.44 13.96
N HIS A 73 14.14 -9.19 13.77
CA HIS A 73 15.06 -10.06 13.04
C HIS A 73 15.54 -11.22 13.91
#